data_AF-A0A9W7YED3-F1
#
_entry.id   AF-A0A9W7YED3-F1
#
_cell.length_a   1.000
_cell.length_b   1.000
_cell.length_c   1.000
_cell.angle_alpha   90.00
_cell.angle_beta   90.00
_cell.angle_gamma   90.00
#
_symmetry.space_group_name_H-M   'P 1'
#
loop_
_entity.id
_entity.type
_entity.pdbx_description
1 polymer ?
#
loop_
_entity_poly.entity_id
_entity_poly.type
_entity_poly.pdbx_seq_one_letter_code
_entity_poly.pdbx_strand_id
1 'polypeptide(L)'
;MPRTLNIAIEGCCHGMLDNIYSQLLTRQKQTNKKIDLLIICGDFQAIRNVTDLGCMSCPDKYKQIGGFYRYYTGERVAPVPTIFVGGNHEAGNHSRELYYGGWVAPNIYFMGNSGVLKFGGLRIGGISGIFKDFDYAKGYYERPPFRGHSRSSMHHARSYEAFKMLQIRQPLDIV
;
A
#
# COMPACT_ATOMS: atom_id res chain seq x y z
N MET A 1 -15.03 -21.43 20.21
CA MET A 1 -15.48 -20.02 20.28
C MET A 1 -14.96 -19.29 19.06
N PRO A 2 -15.75 -18.40 18.42
CA PRO A 2 -15.24 -17.59 17.32
C PRO A 2 -14.08 -16.72 17.81
N ARG A 3 -12.97 -16.70 17.07
CA ARG A 3 -11.79 -15.90 17.38
C ARG A 3 -12.06 -14.44 17.00
N THR A 4 -12.00 -13.53 17.96
CA THR A 4 -11.99 -12.08 17.69
C THR A 4 -10.65 -11.69 17.06
N LEU A 5 -10.70 -10.94 15.96
CA LEU A 5 -9.53 -10.34 15.32
C LEU A 5 -9.40 -8.88 15.76
N ASN A 6 -8.19 -8.45 16.13
CA ASN A 6 -7.91 -7.03 16.36
C ASN A 6 -7.12 -6.48 15.17
N ILE A 7 -7.73 -5.56 14.43
CA ILE A 7 -7.15 -4.97 13.22
C ILE A 7 -6.81 -3.51 13.52
N ALA A 8 -5.57 -3.11 13.23
CA ALA A 8 -5.14 -1.72 13.26
C ALA A 8 -5.32 -1.10 11.86
N ILE A 9 -5.85 0.11 11.81
CA ILE A 9 -6.01 0.89 10.58
C ILE A 9 -5.16 2.14 10.71
N GLU A 10 -4.31 2.37 9.72
CA GLU A 10 -3.46 3.55 9.59
C GLU A 10 -3.80 4.26 8.29
N GLY A 11 -3.83 5.60 8.31
CA GLY A 11 -4.10 6.40 7.12
C GLY A 11 -2.91 6.38 6.16
N CYS A 12 -2.11 7.44 6.20
CA CYS A 12 -0.92 7.58 5.37
C CYS A 12 0.35 7.20 6.14
N CYS A 13 1.19 6.34 5.57
CA CYS A 13 2.43 5.93 6.24
C CYS A 13 3.55 6.97 6.12
N HIS A 14 3.70 7.59 4.94
CA HIS A 14 4.80 8.48 4.57
C HIS A 14 6.20 7.91 4.87
N GLY A 15 6.38 6.60 4.68
CA GLY A 15 7.65 5.91 4.93
C GLY A 15 8.03 5.75 6.41
N MET A 16 7.16 6.11 7.36
CA MET A 16 7.39 6.05 8.81
C MET A 16 7.05 4.71 9.46
N LEU A 17 7.32 3.60 8.75
CA LEU A 17 6.95 2.23 9.18
C LEU A 17 7.45 1.88 10.58
N ASP A 18 8.70 2.23 10.90
CA ASP A 18 9.30 1.99 12.21
C ASP A 18 8.49 2.62 13.35
N ASN A 19 8.02 3.84 13.14
CA ASN A 19 7.24 4.58 14.13
C ASN A 19 5.86 3.95 14.31
N ILE A 20 5.20 3.59 13.21
CA ILE A 20 3.89 2.92 13.23
C ILE A 20 4.01 1.61 14.01
N TYR A 21 4.96 0.74 13.64
CA TYR A 21 5.13 -0.54 14.32
C TYR A 21 5.50 -0.38 15.80
N SER A 22 6.36 0.59 16.15
CA SER A 22 6.68 0.89 17.55
C SER A 22 5.44 1.26 18.37
N GLN A 23 4.56 2.11 17.81
CA GLN A 23 3.30 2.49 18.45
C GLN A 23 2.35 1.30 18.59
N LEU A 24 2.22 0.45 17.56
CA LEU A 24 1.40 -0.77 17.63
C LEU A 24 1.90 -1.72 18.73
N LEU A 25 3.21 -1.97 18.80
CA LEU A 25 3.79 -2.82 19.85
C LEU A 25 3.56 -2.23 21.25
N THR A 26 3.69 -0.91 21.40
CA THR A 26 3.41 -0.21 22.66
C THR A 26 1.95 -0.37 23.06
N ARG A 27 1.01 -0.21 22.11
CA ARG A 27 -0.42 -0.38 22.33
C ARG A 27 -0.79 -1.82 22.68
N GLN A 28 -0.17 -2.82 22.04
CA GLN A 28 -0.36 -4.24 22.41
C GLN A 28 0.04 -4.49 23.86
N LYS A 29 1.19 -3.94 24.31
CA LYS A 29 1.65 -4.07 25.71
C LYS A 29 0.67 -3.40 26.69
N GLN A 30 0.21 -2.19 26.38
CA GLN A 30 -0.69 -1.43 27.25
C GLN A 30 -2.08 -2.07 27.37
N THR A 31 -2.60 -2.63 26.29
CA THR A 31 -3.97 -3.18 26.26
C THR A 31 -4.02 -4.69 26.52
N ASN A 32 -2.86 -5.36 26.52
CA ASN A 32 -2.74 -6.81 26.52
C ASN A 32 -3.58 -7.49 25.41
N LYS A 33 -3.75 -6.79 24.28
CA LYS A 33 -4.46 -7.30 23.09
C LYS A 33 -3.48 -7.44 21.94
N LYS A 34 -3.43 -8.63 21.36
CA LYS A 34 -2.65 -8.88 20.14
C LYS A 34 -3.35 -8.24 18.95
N ILE A 35 -2.61 -7.49 18.15
CA ILE A 35 -3.01 -6.98 16.83
C ILE A 35 -2.67 -8.08 15.81
N ASP A 36 -3.68 -8.52 15.07
CA ASP A 36 -3.57 -9.60 14.11
C ASP A 36 -3.18 -9.10 12.71
N LEU A 37 -3.56 -7.87 12.36
CA LEU A 37 -3.35 -7.25 11.05
C LEU A 37 -3.22 -5.73 11.18
N LEU A 38 -2.33 -5.13 10.38
CA LEU A 38 -2.28 -3.71 10.08
C LEU A 38 -2.75 -3.47 8.64
N ILE A 39 -3.64 -2.50 8.44
CA ILE A 39 -4.05 -2.01 7.12
C ILE A 39 -3.56 -0.56 6.99
N ILE A 40 -2.80 -0.26 5.93
CA ILE A 40 -2.34 1.10 5.60
C ILE A 40 -3.08 1.57 4.34
N CYS A 41 -3.76 2.70 4.43
CA CYS A 41 -4.68 3.17 3.40
C CYS A 41 -4.05 4.01 2.28
N GLY A 42 -2.73 4.20 2.29
CA GLY A 42 -2.04 4.93 1.22
C GLY A 42 -0.68 5.49 1.66
N ASP A 43 -0.02 6.14 0.68
CA ASP A 43 1.29 6.78 0.83
C ASP A 43 2.26 5.90 1.65
N PHE A 44 2.30 4.61 1.31
CA PHE A 44 3.12 3.62 1.97
C PHE A 44 4.61 3.89 1.74
N GLN A 45 4.96 4.36 0.54
CA GLN A 45 6.33 4.64 0.11
C GLN A 45 7.21 3.37 0.11
N ALA A 46 6.82 2.36 -0.67
CA ALA A 46 7.56 1.09 -0.83
C ALA A 46 8.86 1.24 -1.65
N ILE A 47 9.73 2.17 -1.26
CA ILE A 47 10.95 2.57 -1.96
C ILE A 47 12.11 1.64 -1.56
N ARG A 48 12.63 0.85 -2.51
CA ARG A 48 13.72 -0.11 -2.24
C ARG A 48 15.09 0.55 -2.29
N ASN A 49 15.24 1.57 -3.14
CA ASN A 49 16.52 2.24 -3.42
C ASN A 49 16.31 3.64 -4.02
N VAL A 50 17.41 4.33 -4.30
CA VAL A 50 17.39 5.70 -4.86
C VAL A 50 16.77 5.79 -6.27
N THR A 51 16.78 4.69 -7.04
CA THR A 51 16.15 4.65 -8.37
C THR A 51 14.63 4.66 -8.26
N ASP A 52 14.08 3.88 -7.32
CA ASP A 52 12.65 3.92 -6.99
C ASP A 52 12.24 5.31 -6.46
N LEU A 53 13.08 5.93 -5.61
CA LEU A 53 12.86 7.30 -5.11
C LEU A 53 12.76 8.33 -6.25
N GLY A 54 13.54 8.14 -7.31
CA GLY A 54 13.48 8.96 -8.52
C GLY A 54 12.12 8.92 -9.22
N CYS A 55 11.42 7.79 -9.12
CA CYS A 55 10.11 7.56 -9.71
C CYS A 55 8.94 8.14 -8.89
N MET A 56 9.17 8.47 -7.62
CA MET A 56 8.16 9.05 -6.75
C MET A 56 7.73 10.44 -7.25
N SER A 57 6.42 10.65 -7.30
CA SER A 57 5.82 11.92 -7.69
C SER A 57 5.79 12.91 -6.52
N CYS A 58 6.95 13.48 -6.21
CA CYS A 58 7.15 14.47 -5.15
C CYS A 58 8.23 15.46 -5.61
N PRO A 59 8.20 16.75 -5.24
CA PRO A 59 9.31 17.66 -5.52
C PRO A 59 10.63 17.13 -4.94
N ASP A 60 11.72 17.22 -5.71
CA ASP A 60 12.98 16.54 -5.36
C ASP A 60 13.54 16.96 -3.99
N LYS A 61 13.33 18.22 -3.58
CA LYS A 61 13.74 18.72 -2.25
C LYS A 61 13.04 18.06 -1.05
N TYR A 62 11.93 17.37 -1.27
CA TYR A 62 11.17 16.68 -0.22
C TYR A 62 11.31 15.15 -0.29
N LYS A 63 12.03 14.63 -1.29
CA LYS A 63 12.21 13.19 -1.46
C LYS A 63 13.08 12.64 -0.34
N GLN A 64 12.55 11.64 0.35
CA GLN A 64 13.26 10.87 1.36
C GLN A 64 13.02 9.39 1.07
N ILE A 65 14.07 8.57 1.24
CA ILE A 65 14.00 7.12 0.99
C ILE A 65 13.03 6.42 1.96
N GLY A 66 12.80 6.99 3.14
CA GLY A 66 11.94 6.41 4.18
C GLY A 66 12.54 5.16 4.83
N GLY A 67 11.72 4.43 5.59
CA GLY A 67 12.15 3.23 6.32
C GLY A 67 11.99 1.90 5.56
N PHE A 68 11.21 1.88 4.46
CA PHE A 68 10.82 0.62 3.81
C PHE A 68 12.00 -0.21 3.30
N TYR A 69 13.06 0.42 2.78
CA TYR A 69 14.22 -0.30 2.24
C TYR A 69 14.81 -1.31 3.24
N ARG A 70 14.76 -1.04 4.56
CA ARG A 70 15.23 -1.95 5.61
C ARG A 70 14.41 -3.23 5.71
N TYR A 71 13.13 -3.15 5.41
CA TYR A 71 12.24 -4.31 5.35
C TYR A 71 12.47 -5.11 4.07
N TYR A 72 12.74 -4.41 2.96
CA TYR A 72 13.07 -5.04 1.69
C TYR A 72 14.41 -5.79 1.73
N THR A 73 15.45 -5.20 2.35
CA THR A 73 16.78 -5.83 2.47
C THR A 73 16.84 -6.93 3.52
N GLY A 74 15.82 -7.06 4.37
CA GLY A 74 15.79 -8.02 5.48
C GLY A 74 16.51 -7.55 6.75
N GLU A 75 16.98 -6.30 6.81
CA GLU A 75 17.48 -5.68 8.06
C GLU A 75 16.38 -5.64 9.14
N ARG A 76 15.11 -5.59 8.71
CA ARG A 76 13.93 -5.63 9.58
C ARG A 76 12.86 -6.55 9.02
N VAL A 77 12.03 -7.07 9.90
CA VAL A 77 10.82 -7.84 9.57
C VAL A 77 9.63 -7.14 10.22
N ALA A 78 8.53 -7.01 9.48
CA ALA A 78 7.32 -6.42 10.03
C ALA A 78 6.80 -7.29 11.20
N PRO A 79 6.59 -6.72 12.40
CA PRO A 79 6.19 -7.47 13.58
C PRO A 79 4.73 -7.92 13.56
N VAL A 80 3.93 -7.36 12.65
CA VAL A 80 2.51 -7.67 12.44
C VAL A 80 2.30 -7.82 10.93
N PRO A 81 1.51 -8.82 10.46
CA PRO A 81 1.07 -8.87 9.08
C PRO A 81 0.49 -7.52 8.66
N THR A 82 0.96 -7.00 7.54
CA THR A 82 0.61 -5.67 7.07
C THR A 82 0.13 -5.75 5.63
N ILE A 83 -1.05 -5.22 5.37
CA ILE A 83 -1.56 -5.01 4.02
C ILE A 83 -1.63 -3.51 3.74
N PHE A 84 -1.42 -3.12 2.49
CA PHE A 84 -1.57 -1.72 2.10
C PHE A 84 -2.11 -1.57 0.67
N VAL A 85 -2.73 -0.41 0.43
CA VAL A 85 -3.03 0.12 -0.89
C VAL A 85 -2.12 1.32 -1.16
N GLY A 86 -1.90 1.64 -2.43
CA GLY A 86 -1.03 2.75 -2.83
C GLY A 86 -1.74 4.09 -2.75
N GLY A 87 -1.02 5.14 -2.34
CA GLY A 87 -1.47 6.53 -2.45
C GLY A 87 -0.86 7.24 -3.66
N ASN A 88 -0.54 8.53 -3.52
CA ASN A 88 0.07 9.36 -4.56
C ASN A 88 1.58 9.56 -4.38
N HIS A 89 2.11 9.36 -3.18
CA HIS A 89 3.54 9.38 -2.90
C HIS A 89 4.07 7.95 -2.82
N GLU A 90 4.17 7.28 -3.97
CA GLU A 90 4.60 5.89 -4.05
C GLU A 90 5.83 5.71 -4.95
N ALA A 91 6.55 4.61 -4.72
CA ALA A 91 7.47 4.04 -5.69
C ALA A 91 6.67 3.42 -6.86
N GLY A 92 6.12 4.26 -7.73
CA GLY A 92 5.17 3.83 -8.76
C GLY A 92 5.71 2.73 -9.70
N ASN A 93 7.02 2.69 -9.92
CA ASN A 93 7.67 1.63 -10.69
C ASN A 93 7.61 0.28 -9.96
N HIS A 94 7.90 0.24 -8.65
CA HIS A 94 7.82 -0.97 -7.84
C HIS A 94 6.36 -1.43 -7.68
N SER A 95 5.42 -0.51 -7.42
CA SER A 95 3.99 -0.84 -7.37
C SER A 95 3.50 -1.43 -8.70
N ARG A 96 4.04 -0.98 -9.84
CA ARG A 96 3.67 -1.47 -11.16
C ARG A 96 4.11 -2.90 -11.42
N GLU A 97 5.26 -3.31 -10.90
CA GLU A 97 5.73 -4.72 -10.93
C GLU A 97 4.71 -5.64 -10.23
N LEU A 98 3.96 -5.11 -9.26
CA LEU A 98 3.01 -5.82 -8.41
C LEU A 98 1.56 -5.38 -8.67
N TYR A 99 1.20 -5.12 -9.93
CA TYR A 99 -0.14 -4.64 -10.32
C TYR A 99 -1.31 -5.50 -9.76
N TYR A 100 -1.13 -6.82 -9.72
CA TYR A 100 -2.12 -7.77 -9.17
C TYR A 100 -1.95 -8.06 -7.67
N GLY A 101 -1.09 -7.31 -7.00
CA GLY A 101 -0.72 -7.52 -5.60
C GLY A 101 0.43 -8.50 -5.42
N GLY A 102 1.09 -8.42 -4.26
CA GLY A 102 2.22 -9.27 -3.94
C GLY A 102 2.96 -8.86 -2.67
N TRP A 103 3.82 -9.76 -2.21
CA TRP A 103 4.69 -9.49 -1.07
C TRP A 103 5.79 -8.53 -1.48
N VAL A 104 5.84 -7.37 -0.82
CA VAL A 104 6.93 -6.39 -1.02
C VAL A 104 8.10 -6.63 -0.05
N ALA A 105 7.82 -7.29 1.07
CA ALA A 105 8.77 -7.71 2.09
C ALA A 105 8.13 -8.80 2.97
N PRO A 106 8.91 -9.54 3.80
CA PRO A 106 8.33 -10.46 4.77
C PRO A 106 7.27 -9.78 5.65
N ASN A 107 6.08 -10.39 5.76
CA ASN A 107 4.90 -9.87 6.46
C ASN A 107 4.29 -8.56 5.91
N ILE A 108 4.71 -8.07 4.74
CA ILE A 108 4.13 -6.88 4.11
C ILE A 108 3.61 -7.20 2.71
N TYR A 109 2.31 -7.05 2.49
CA TYR A 109 1.64 -7.39 1.25
C TYR A 109 0.97 -6.15 0.63
N PHE A 110 1.33 -5.85 -0.61
CA PHE A 110 0.65 -4.85 -1.42
C PHE A 110 -0.60 -5.46 -2.05
N MET A 111 -1.76 -4.82 -1.91
CA MET A 111 -3.02 -5.32 -2.48
C MET A 111 -3.07 -5.25 -4.02
N GLY A 112 -2.15 -4.51 -4.64
CA GLY A 112 -2.20 -4.23 -6.07
C GLY A 112 -3.02 -2.98 -6.38
N ASN A 113 -3.30 -2.76 -7.65
CA ASN A 113 -4.08 -1.59 -8.08
C ASN A 113 -5.55 -1.66 -7.62
N SER A 114 -6.10 -2.86 -7.54
CA SER A 114 -7.37 -3.13 -6.87
C SER A 114 -7.51 -4.62 -6.62
N GLY A 115 -8.14 -5.02 -5.52
CA GLY A 115 -8.39 -6.43 -5.26
C GLY A 115 -9.19 -6.70 -4.00
N VAL A 116 -9.39 -7.99 -3.73
CA VAL A 116 -9.99 -8.49 -2.49
C VAL A 116 -9.09 -9.54 -1.89
N LEU A 117 -8.72 -9.36 -0.63
CA LEU A 117 -7.95 -10.33 0.15
C LEU A 117 -8.84 -10.98 1.20
N LYS A 118 -8.49 -12.21 1.58
CA LYS A 118 -9.11 -12.90 2.71
C LYS A 118 -8.12 -12.99 3.87
N PHE A 119 -8.51 -12.53 5.05
CA PHE A 119 -7.70 -12.61 6.25
C PHE A 119 -8.56 -13.03 7.45
N GLY A 120 -8.25 -14.17 8.06
CA GLY A 120 -8.96 -14.66 9.24
C GLY A 120 -10.48 -14.82 9.05
N GLY A 121 -10.92 -15.10 7.81
CA GLY A 121 -12.34 -15.20 7.44
C GLY A 121 -12.96 -13.91 6.91
N LEU A 122 -12.32 -12.75 7.12
CA LEU A 122 -12.77 -11.46 6.61
C LEU A 122 -12.35 -11.26 5.15
N ARG A 123 -13.19 -10.57 4.38
CA ARG A 123 -12.95 -10.12 3.01
C ARG A 123 -12.66 -8.63 3.02
N ILE A 124 -11.46 -8.27 2.62
CA ILE A 124 -10.94 -6.90 2.62
C ILE A 124 -10.76 -6.46 1.18
N GLY A 125 -11.51 -5.46 0.74
CA GLY A 125 -11.33 -4.84 -0.57
C GLY A 125 -10.49 -3.58 -0.51
N GLY A 126 -9.93 -3.17 -1.65
CA GLY A 126 -9.22 -1.90 -1.75
C GLY A 126 -8.91 -1.53 -3.20
N ILE A 127 -8.75 -0.23 -3.43
CA ILE A 127 -8.34 0.38 -4.69
C ILE A 127 -7.17 1.32 -4.38
N SER A 128 -6.07 1.16 -5.12
CA SER A 128 -4.90 2.02 -4.99
C SER A 128 -5.00 3.24 -5.90
N GLY A 129 -4.37 4.33 -5.45
CA GLY A 129 -4.20 5.56 -6.20
C GLY A 129 -5.28 6.61 -5.91
N ILE A 130 -5.12 7.77 -6.53
CA ILE A 130 -6.03 8.91 -6.38
C ILE A 130 -6.81 9.16 -7.67
N PHE A 131 -8.01 9.73 -7.55
CA PHE A 131 -8.81 10.08 -8.71
C PHE A 131 -8.26 11.33 -9.42
N LYS A 132 -8.13 11.24 -10.76
CA LYS A 132 -7.93 12.37 -11.66
C LYS A 132 -8.81 12.18 -12.89
N ASP A 133 -9.70 13.13 -13.11
CA ASP A 133 -10.68 13.14 -14.20
C ASP A 133 -10.05 12.89 -15.58
N PHE A 134 -8.97 13.60 -15.89
CA PHE A 134 -8.30 13.53 -17.19
C PHE A 134 -7.57 12.19 -17.45
N ASP A 135 -7.36 11.35 -16.43
CA ASP A 135 -6.73 10.04 -16.58
C ASP A 135 -7.66 8.86 -16.30
N TYR A 136 -8.79 9.09 -15.63
CA TYR A 136 -9.68 8.02 -15.16
C TYR A 136 -10.20 7.11 -16.28
N ALA A 137 -10.57 7.69 -17.43
CA ALA A 137 -11.07 6.92 -18.57
C ALA A 137 -9.97 6.25 -19.41
N LYS A 138 -8.69 6.50 -19.11
CA LYS A 138 -7.57 5.94 -19.89
C LYS A 138 -7.20 4.53 -19.43
N GLY A 139 -6.36 3.86 -20.20
CA GLY A 139 -5.59 2.72 -19.71
C GLY A 139 -4.38 3.17 -18.89
N TYR A 140 -3.62 2.20 -18.39
CA TYR A 140 -2.26 2.46 -17.93
C TYR A 140 -1.29 2.35 -19.11
N TYR A 141 -0.64 3.45 -19.46
CA TYR A 141 0.22 3.58 -20.64
C TYR A 141 1.67 3.97 -20.28
N GLU A 142 1.95 4.21 -19.01
CA GLU A 142 3.22 4.69 -18.50
C GLU A 142 4.32 3.65 -18.76
N ARG A 143 5.47 4.12 -19.25
CA ARG A 143 6.65 3.29 -19.55
C ARG A 143 7.92 3.93 -18.98
N PRO A 144 8.90 3.14 -18.51
CA PRO A 144 10.21 3.66 -18.19
C PRO A 144 10.90 4.28 -19.41
N PRO A 145 11.73 5.32 -19.24
CA PRO A 145 11.96 6.05 -17.99
C PRO A 145 10.76 6.95 -17.65
N PHE A 146 10.27 6.88 -16.40
CA PHE A 146 9.12 7.68 -15.96
C PHE A 146 9.53 9.15 -15.79
N ARG A 147 8.95 10.05 -16.60
CA ARG A 147 9.30 11.48 -16.63
C ARG A 147 8.05 12.36 -16.71
N GLY A 148 8.16 13.56 -16.13
CA GLY A 148 7.08 14.55 -16.15
C GLY A 148 5.77 13.95 -15.63
N HIS A 149 4.72 14.05 -16.44
CA HIS A 149 3.38 13.57 -16.12
C HIS A 149 3.30 12.06 -15.90
N SER A 150 4.14 11.26 -16.55
CA SER A 150 4.09 9.80 -16.36
C SER A 150 4.49 9.38 -14.94
N ARG A 151 5.16 10.24 -14.17
CA ARG A 151 5.42 9.98 -12.73
C ARG A 151 4.17 10.10 -11.89
N SER A 152 3.32 11.09 -12.21
CA SER A 152 2.07 11.31 -11.49
C SER A 152 0.99 10.34 -11.96
N SER A 153 0.86 10.12 -13.27
CA SER A 153 -0.25 9.33 -13.82
C SER A 153 -0.22 7.86 -13.40
N MET A 154 0.96 7.31 -13.03
CA MET A 154 1.12 5.95 -12.51
C MET A 154 0.23 5.65 -11.28
N HIS A 155 0.02 6.64 -10.42
CA HIS A 155 -0.75 6.47 -9.19
C HIS A 155 -2.17 7.05 -9.29
N HIS A 156 -2.59 7.47 -10.49
CA HIS A 156 -3.98 7.85 -10.71
C HIS A 156 -4.82 6.56 -10.90
N ALA A 157 -5.93 6.44 -10.18
CA ALA A 157 -6.86 5.33 -10.34
C ALA A 157 -7.50 5.36 -11.75
N ARG A 158 -7.71 4.18 -12.35
CA ARG A 158 -8.39 4.03 -13.65
C ARG A 158 -9.79 3.47 -13.44
N SER A 159 -10.70 3.83 -14.33
CA SER A 159 -12.08 3.31 -14.39
C SER A 159 -12.13 1.79 -14.43
N TYR A 160 -11.12 1.16 -15.03
CA TYR A 160 -10.96 -0.29 -15.03
C TYR A 160 -10.85 -0.89 -13.62
N GLU A 161 -10.14 -0.23 -12.69
CA GLU A 161 -10.00 -0.68 -11.31
C GLU A 161 -11.34 -0.62 -10.56
N ALA A 162 -12.08 0.49 -10.73
CA ALA A 162 -13.42 0.63 -10.18
C ALA A 162 -14.39 -0.40 -10.79
N PHE A 163 -14.33 -0.63 -12.10
CA PHE A 163 -15.12 -1.63 -12.80
C PHE A 163 -14.88 -3.03 -12.21
N LYS A 164 -13.62 -3.43 -12.00
CA LYS A 164 -13.27 -4.72 -11.37
C LYS A 164 -13.92 -4.87 -9.99
N MET A 165 -13.82 -3.85 -9.15
CA MET A 165 -14.39 -3.90 -7.80
C MET A 165 -15.92 -3.93 -7.81
N LEU A 166 -16.58 -3.24 -8.76
CA LEU A 166 -18.03 -3.30 -8.92
C LEU A 166 -18.55 -4.68 -9.37
N GLN A 167 -17.70 -5.56 -9.89
CA GLN A 167 -18.09 -6.95 -10.23
C GLN A 167 -18.16 -7.88 -9.01
N ILE A 168 -17.77 -7.42 -7.82
CA ILE A 168 -17.76 -8.24 -6.60
C ILE A 168 -19.21 -8.54 -6.18
N ARG A 169 -19.58 -9.83 -6.22
CA ARG A 169 -20.94 -10.29 -5.88
C ARG A 169 -21.15 -10.63 -4.41
N GLN A 170 -20.07 -10.94 -3.69
CA GLN A 170 -20.12 -11.32 -2.28
C GLN A 170 -19.69 -10.13 -1.42
N PRO A 171 -20.37 -9.88 -0.29
CA PRO A 171 -20.11 -8.70 0.53
C PRO A 171 -18.65 -8.61 0.98
N LEU A 172 -18.17 -7.39 1.16
CA LEU A 172 -16.88 -7.10 1.78
C LEU A 172 -17.11 -6.72 3.23
N ASP A 173 -16.20 -7.14 4.10
CA ASP A 173 -16.25 -6.82 5.53
C ASP A 173 -15.51 -5.50 5.82
N ILE A 174 -14.49 -5.17 5.01
CA ILE A 174 -13.68 -3.95 5.10
C ILE A 174 -13.43 -3.42 3.68
N VAL A 175 -13.51 -2.10 3.49
CA VAL A 175 -13.27 -1.36 2.24
C VAL A 175 -12.40 -0.14 2.49
#